data_AF-A0A834HKX1-F1
#
_entry.id   AF-A0A834HKX1-F1
#
_cell.length_a   1.000
_cell.length_b   1.000
_cell.length_c   1.000
_cell.angle_alpha   90.00
_cell.angle_beta   90.00
_cell.angle_gamma   90.00
#
_symmetry.space_group_name_H-M   'P 1'
#
loop_
_entity.id
_entity.type
_entity.pdbx_description
1 polymer ?
#
loop_
_entity_poly.entity_id
_entity_poly.type
_entity_poly.pdbx_seq_one_letter_code
_entity_poly.pdbx_strand_id
1 'polypeptide(L)'
;MSGTSIFDDQSSRLSYDDTWKLVHNYLGHTSFVLEKVSLEPIELRGGNLGDYYKVSVVVKLHLQKQEIHLFAKFLPSLNEATMSMVKKGPSQKEDFFYNILIEEFRSVGLGAYLDFYPKCYLSKVNDVLILEDLTLADYQLTPSQTFYTYEMLKVSVRQLAKLHASTLVYEERKSAEAGWIVRLDQRFAVYLREFLFQTEEDNEVKQLCRVGINSVVDYLIYRFPEIIRGMTVEEFARKAKEAYEYLWLKVKKSEKYRNAFCHG
;
A
#
# COMPACT_ATOMS: atom_id res chain seq x y z
N MET A 1 -18.36 -27.53 29.61
CA MET A 1 -17.33 -26.48 29.62
C MET A 1 -17.70 -25.53 28.50
N SER A 2 -18.23 -24.36 28.84
CA SER A 2 -18.60 -23.31 27.90
C SER A 2 -17.33 -22.76 27.25
N GLY A 3 -17.15 -23.01 25.95
CA GLY A 3 -16.04 -22.42 25.20
C GLY A 3 -16.26 -20.91 25.12
N THR A 4 -15.51 -20.15 25.91
CA THR A 4 -15.44 -18.70 25.74
C THR A 4 -14.80 -18.45 24.37
N SER A 5 -15.55 -17.82 23.46
CA SER A 5 -15.02 -17.45 22.15
C SER A 5 -13.80 -16.56 22.34
N ILE A 6 -12.67 -16.93 21.75
CA ILE A 6 -11.45 -16.11 21.70
C ILE A 6 -11.69 -14.84 20.87
N PHE A 7 -12.71 -14.89 20.02
CA PHE A 7 -13.10 -13.87 19.06
C PHE A 7 -14.32 -13.08 19.57
N ASP A 8 -14.22 -11.75 19.62
CA ASP A 8 -15.37 -10.85 19.72
C ASP A 8 -16.10 -10.78 18.36
N ASP A 9 -17.37 -10.32 18.30
CA ASP A 9 -18.23 -10.37 17.09
C ASP A 9 -17.57 -9.79 15.80
N GLN A 10 -16.76 -8.73 15.91
CA GLN A 10 -16.07 -8.12 14.78
C GLN A 10 -14.78 -8.84 14.35
N SER A 11 -14.23 -9.70 15.21
CA SER A 11 -12.98 -10.43 14.95
C SER A 11 -13.16 -11.67 14.06
N SER A 12 -14.39 -11.95 13.63
CA SER A 12 -14.75 -12.97 12.63
C SER A 12 -14.03 -12.81 11.28
N ARG A 13 -13.43 -11.64 11.01
CA ARG A 13 -12.59 -11.40 9.82
C ARG A 13 -11.20 -12.06 9.90
N LEU A 14 -10.74 -12.50 11.08
CA LEU A 14 -9.50 -13.25 11.25
C LEU A 14 -9.81 -14.66 11.74
N SER A 15 -9.23 -15.66 11.07
CA SER A 15 -9.32 -17.04 11.55
C SER A 15 -8.36 -17.28 12.73
N TYR A 16 -8.59 -18.37 13.47
CA TYR A 16 -7.64 -18.84 14.48
C TYR A 16 -6.26 -19.10 13.88
N ASP A 17 -6.22 -19.76 12.71
CA ASP A 17 -4.96 -20.07 12.02
C ASP A 17 -4.22 -18.82 11.57
N ASP A 18 -4.94 -17.81 11.06
CA ASP A 18 -4.35 -16.52 10.69
C ASP A 18 -3.79 -15.81 11.92
N THR A 19 -4.55 -15.80 13.02
CA THR A 19 -4.12 -15.20 14.30
C THR A 19 -2.91 -15.92 14.87
N TRP A 20 -2.88 -17.26 14.82
CA TRP A 20 -1.76 -18.04 15.32
C TRP A 20 -0.50 -17.76 14.50
N LYS A 21 -0.60 -17.77 13.16
CA LYS A 21 0.52 -17.44 12.27
C LYS A 21 1.04 -16.02 12.51
N LEU A 22 0.13 -15.07 12.68
CA LEU A 22 0.44 -13.69 13.00
C LEU A 22 1.27 -13.58 14.29
N VAL A 23 0.81 -14.19 15.37
CA VAL A 23 1.50 -14.16 16.67
C VAL A 23 2.83 -14.90 16.60
N HIS A 24 2.89 -16.03 15.89
CA HIS A 24 4.14 -16.74 15.66
C HIS A 24 5.18 -15.86 14.96
N ASN A 25 4.77 -15.16 13.91
CA ASN A 25 5.65 -14.23 13.17
C ASN A 25 6.07 -13.02 14.02
N TYR A 26 5.20 -12.55 14.92
CA TYR A 26 5.49 -11.44 15.82
C TYR A 26 6.47 -11.83 16.94
N LEU A 27 6.23 -12.95 17.62
CA LEU A 27 7.01 -13.38 18.78
C LEU A 27 8.26 -14.19 18.42
N GLY A 28 8.31 -14.82 17.23
CA GLY A 28 9.37 -15.76 16.87
C GLY A 28 9.34 -17.06 17.70
N HIS A 29 8.21 -17.36 18.36
CA HIS A 29 8.03 -18.51 19.23
C HIS A 29 6.76 -19.28 18.87
N THR A 30 6.70 -20.56 19.21
CA THR A 30 5.51 -21.42 19.01
C THR A 30 4.77 -21.73 20.30
N SER A 31 5.39 -21.48 21.46
CA SER A 31 4.87 -21.82 22.79
C SER A 31 4.10 -20.67 23.43
N PHE A 32 2.93 -20.33 22.88
CA PHE A 32 2.01 -19.35 23.42
C PHE A 32 0.57 -19.87 23.39
N VAL A 33 -0.31 -19.29 24.19
CA VAL A 33 -1.76 -19.54 24.14
C VAL A 33 -2.47 -18.25 23.75
N LEU A 34 -3.31 -18.30 22.72
CA LEU A 34 -4.18 -17.19 22.34
C LEU A 34 -5.32 -17.08 23.35
N GLU A 35 -5.47 -15.93 24.01
CA GLU A 35 -6.54 -15.68 24.98
C GLU A 35 -7.66 -14.82 24.40
N LYS A 36 -7.32 -13.76 23.68
CA LYS A 36 -8.31 -12.83 23.10
C LYS A 36 -7.80 -12.20 21.81
N VAL A 37 -8.70 -11.99 20.86
CA VAL A 37 -8.47 -11.19 19.64
C VAL A 37 -9.57 -10.14 19.52
N SER A 38 -9.20 -8.88 19.30
CA SER A 38 -10.15 -7.81 18.98
C SER A 38 -9.72 -7.02 17.76
N LEU A 39 -10.71 -6.64 16.95
CA LEU A 39 -10.56 -5.73 15.82
C LEU A 39 -11.37 -4.47 16.09
N GLU A 40 -10.70 -3.33 16.14
CA GLU A 40 -11.33 -2.01 16.28
C GLU A 40 -11.20 -1.25 14.95
N PRO A 41 -12.31 -0.86 14.30
CA PRO A 41 -12.27 -0.15 13.03
C PRO A 41 -11.66 1.25 13.19
N ILE A 42 -10.83 1.65 12.23
CA ILE A 42 -10.26 3.00 12.14
C ILE A 42 -11.16 3.83 11.22
N GLU A 43 -11.90 4.79 11.79
CA GLU A 43 -12.85 5.62 11.03
C GLU A 43 -12.15 6.62 10.09
N LEU A 44 -11.01 7.18 10.51
CA LEU A 44 -10.27 8.14 9.71
C LEU A 44 -9.51 7.42 8.58
N ARG A 45 -10.13 7.36 7.40
CA ARG A 45 -9.54 6.76 6.20
C ARG A 45 -8.85 7.83 5.35
N GLY A 46 -7.54 7.67 5.14
CA GLY A 46 -6.80 8.46 4.14
C GLY A 46 -6.96 7.96 2.70
N GLY A 47 -7.63 6.83 2.48
CA GLY A 47 -7.78 6.20 1.17
C GLY A 47 -8.99 5.27 1.07
N ASN A 48 -9.36 4.93 -0.16
CA ASN A 48 -10.59 4.17 -0.45
C ASN A 48 -10.34 2.67 -0.68
N LEU A 49 -9.08 2.24 -0.79
CA LEU A 49 -8.69 0.89 -1.23
C LEU A 49 -8.60 -0.16 -0.09
N GLY A 50 -9.25 0.08 1.05
CA GLY A 50 -9.28 -0.89 2.15
C GLY A 50 -10.10 -0.45 3.35
N ASP A 51 -10.43 -1.43 4.20
CA ASP A 51 -10.94 -1.21 5.54
C ASP A 51 -9.80 -1.37 6.55
N TYR A 52 -9.64 -0.41 7.45
CA TYR A 52 -8.51 -0.36 8.38
C TYR A 52 -8.95 -0.66 9.81
N TYR A 53 -8.14 -1.41 10.54
CA TYR A 53 -8.41 -1.82 11.92
C TYR A 53 -7.15 -1.75 12.79
N LYS A 54 -7.33 -1.45 14.06
CA LYS A 54 -6.40 -1.84 15.13
C LYS A 54 -6.69 -3.27 15.52
N VAL A 55 -5.64 -4.10 15.53
CA VAL A 55 -5.71 -5.47 16.03
C VAL A 55 -5.06 -5.51 17.39
N SER A 56 -5.78 -5.96 18.42
CA SER A 56 -5.18 -6.32 19.70
C SER A 56 -5.27 -7.83 19.88
N VAL A 57 -4.13 -8.47 20.09
CA VAL A 57 -4.04 -9.91 20.39
C VAL A 57 -3.43 -10.08 21.77
N VAL A 58 -4.18 -10.75 22.63
CA VAL A 58 -3.79 -11.05 23.99
C VAL A 58 -3.33 -12.50 24.03
N VAL A 59 -2.08 -12.70 24.44
CA VAL A 59 -1.43 -14.01 24.47
C VAL A 59 -0.86 -14.30 25.84
N LYS A 60 -0.83 -15.58 26.20
CA LYS A 60 -0.12 -16.07 27.37
C LYS A 60 1.17 -16.75 26.94
N LEU A 61 2.29 -16.14 27.29
CA LEU A 61 3.62 -16.71 27.12
C LEU A 61 4.10 -17.22 28.47
N HIS A 62 4.08 -18.54 28.65
CA HIS A 62 4.40 -19.20 29.93
C HIS A 62 3.43 -18.76 31.04
N LEU A 63 3.90 -17.92 31.97
CA LEU A 63 3.11 -17.35 33.07
C LEU A 63 2.76 -15.86 32.87
N GLN A 64 3.30 -15.23 31.82
CA GLN A 64 3.10 -13.81 31.56
C GLN A 64 2.06 -13.60 30.47
N LYS A 65 1.22 -12.59 30.68
CA LYS A 65 0.24 -12.12 29.71
C LYS A 65 0.87 -10.97 28.93
N GLN A 66 0.82 -11.05 27.62
CA GLN A 66 1.34 -10.03 26.70
C GLN A 66 0.21 -9.60 25.76
N GLU A 67 0.16 -8.30 25.49
CA GLU A 67 -0.73 -7.73 24.50
C GLU A 67 0.09 -7.25 23.30
N ILE A 68 -0.39 -7.58 22.11
CA ILE A 68 0.24 -7.27 20.83
C ILE A 68 -0.71 -6.35 20.09
N HIS A 69 -0.23 -5.17 19.68
CA HIS A 69 -1.01 -4.21 18.89
C HIS A 69 -0.46 -4.10 17.47
N LEU A 70 -1.35 -4.19 16.49
CA LEU A 70 -1.02 -4.25 15.07
C LEU A 70 -2.01 -3.42 14.26
N PHE A 71 -1.63 -3.14 13.01
CA PHE A 71 -2.50 -2.54 12.02
C PHE A 71 -2.97 -3.61 11.03
N ALA A 72 -4.27 -3.68 10.75
CA ALA A 72 -4.80 -4.53 9.69
C ALA A 72 -5.48 -3.70 8.60
N LYS A 73 -5.15 -4.01 7.35
CA LYS A 73 -5.84 -3.56 6.15
C LYS A 73 -6.52 -4.75 5.51
N PHE A 74 -7.83 -4.70 5.43
CA PHE A 74 -8.62 -5.66 4.67
C PHE A 74 -9.10 -5.06 3.36
N LEU A 75 -9.60 -5.92 2.47
CA LEU A 75 -10.36 -5.46 1.30
C LEU A 75 -11.53 -4.55 1.70
N PRO A 76 -11.83 -3.53 0.86
CA PRO A 76 -12.94 -2.61 1.10
C PRO A 76 -14.27 -3.37 1.04
N SER A 77 -15.11 -3.20 2.06
CA SER A 77 -16.42 -3.87 2.15
C SER A 77 -17.57 -3.10 1.50
N LEU A 78 -17.43 -1.77 1.33
CA LEU A 78 -18.56 -0.88 0.99
C LEU A 78 -18.68 -0.52 -0.49
N ASN A 79 -17.70 -0.87 -1.33
CA ASN A 79 -17.69 -0.44 -2.73
C ASN A 79 -17.16 -1.56 -3.64
N GLU A 80 -18.06 -2.12 -4.47
CA GLU A 80 -17.74 -3.17 -5.43
C GLU A 80 -16.72 -2.72 -6.48
N ALA A 81 -16.83 -1.49 -6.99
CA ALA A 81 -15.87 -0.96 -7.96
C ALA A 81 -14.47 -0.89 -7.34
N THR A 82 -14.37 -0.40 -6.10
CA THR A 82 -13.09 -0.34 -5.41
C THR A 82 -12.55 -1.72 -5.05
N MET A 83 -13.43 -2.66 -4.66
CA MET A 83 -13.05 -4.05 -4.41
C MET A 83 -12.52 -4.71 -5.70
N SER A 84 -13.18 -4.51 -6.83
CA SER A 84 -12.75 -4.97 -8.16
C SER A 84 -11.36 -4.42 -8.50
N MET A 85 -11.15 -3.10 -8.31
CA MET A 85 -9.84 -2.46 -8.55
C MET A 85 -8.72 -3.08 -7.71
N VAL A 86 -8.94 -3.28 -6.40
CA VAL A 86 -7.92 -3.85 -5.51
C VAL A 86 -7.59 -5.30 -5.88
N LYS A 87 -8.60 -6.09 -6.27
CA LYS A 87 -8.43 -7.50 -6.64
C LYS A 87 -7.67 -7.72 -7.96
N LYS A 88 -7.68 -6.72 -8.85
CA LYS A 88 -7.03 -6.79 -10.16
C LYS A 88 -5.50 -6.66 -10.13
N GLY A 89 -4.91 -6.22 -9.03
CA GLY A 89 -3.46 -6.02 -8.97
C GLY A 89 -2.89 -5.47 -7.67
N PRO A 90 -3.42 -4.37 -7.10
CA PRO A 90 -2.85 -3.75 -5.90
C PRO A 90 -2.58 -4.73 -4.76
N SER A 91 -3.53 -5.62 -4.43
CA SER A 91 -3.31 -6.59 -3.36
C SER A 91 -2.21 -7.62 -3.67
N GLN A 92 -2.06 -8.03 -4.95
CA GLN A 92 -0.97 -8.93 -5.37
C GLN A 92 0.39 -8.23 -5.28
N LYS A 93 0.44 -6.94 -5.58
CA LYS A 93 1.66 -6.13 -5.51
C LYS A 93 2.08 -5.87 -4.07
N GLU A 94 1.13 -5.61 -3.17
CA GLU A 94 1.38 -5.52 -1.72
C GLU A 94 1.95 -6.83 -1.19
N ASP A 95 1.33 -7.96 -1.55
CA ASP A 95 1.82 -9.28 -1.14
C ASP A 95 3.23 -9.58 -1.66
N PHE A 96 3.47 -9.32 -2.96
CA PHE A 96 4.79 -9.44 -3.56
C PHE A 96 5.84 -8.58 -2.85
N PHE A 97 5.49 -7.34 -2.49
CA PHE A 97 6.41 -6.45 -1.79
C PHE A 97 6.88 -7.06 -0.47
N TYR A 98 5.95 -7.44 0.41
CA TYR A 98 6.28 -7.91 1.74
C TYR A 98 6.86 -9.34 1.77
N ASN A 99 6.33 -10.25 0.96
CA ASN A 99 6.70 -11.67 1.04
C ASN A 99 7.85 -12.07 0.10
N ILE A 100 8.13 -11.28 -0.95
CA ILE A 100 9.13 -11.64 -1.97
C ILE A 100 10.20 -10.56 -2.11
N LEU A 101 9.81 -9.32 -2.43
CA LEU A 101 10.78 -8.28 -2.80
C LEU A 101 11.72 -7.92 -1.65
N ILE A 102 11.18 -7.78 -0.44
CA ILE A 102 11.99 -7.46 0.75
C ILE A 102 12.99 -8.58 1.04
N GLU A 103 12.61 -9.85 0.92
CA GLU A 103 13.55 -10.97 1.11
C GLU A 103 14.62 -11.02 0.01
N GLU A 104 14.24 -10.74 -1.24
CA GLU A 104 15.19 -10.62 -2.35
C GLU A 104 16.23 -9.52 -2.07
N PHE A 105 15.83 -8.37 -1.52
CA PHE A 105 16.76 -7.33 -1.09
C PHE A 105 17.64 -7.78 0.08
N ARG A 106 17.09 -8.49 1.08
CA ARG A 106 17.90 -9.04 2.17
C ARG A 106 18.93 -10.05 1.67
N SER A 107 18.58 -10.86 0.68
CA SER A 107 19.47 -11.89 0.11
C SER A 107 20.76 -11.33 -0.49
N VAL A 108 20.75 -10.06 -0.90
CA VAL A 108 21.93 -9.36 -1.46
C VAL A 108 22.60 -8.44 -0.43
N GLY A 109 22.30 -8.63 0.86
CA GLY A 109 22.94 -7.91 1.96
C GLY A 109 22.37 -6.53 2.25
N LEU A 110 21.17 -6.18 1.75
CA LEU A 110 20.59 -4.86 1.99
C LEU A 110 19.83 -4.74 3.30
N GLY A 111 19.70 -5.80 4.10
CA GLY A 111 18.80 -5.86 5.27
C GLY A 111 18.88 -4.66 6.23
N ALA A 112 20.08 -4.14 6.50
CA ALA A 112 20.28 -2.99 7.39
C ALA A 112 19.76 -1.65 6.82
N TYR A 113 19.44 -1.58 5.52
CA TYR A 113 18.97 -0.39 4.82
C TYR A 113 17.47 -0.44 4.50
N LEU A 114 16.78 -1.51 4.90
CA LEU A 114 15.38 -1.77 4.64
C LEU A 114 14.51 -1.22 5.80
N ASP A 115 14.56 0.10 6.02
CA ASP A 115 13.88 0.84 7.10
C ASP A 115 12.76 1.78 6.60
N PHE A 116 12.32 1.60 5.35
CA PHE A 116 11.34 2.46 4.67
C PHE A 116 9.92 1.86 4.60
N TYR A 117 9.66 0.76 5.30
CA TYR A 117 8.35 0.09 5.33
C TYR A 117 8.07 -0.45 6.73
N PRO A 118 6.78 -0.57 7.10
CA PRO A 118 6.38 -1.21 8.34
C PRO A 118 6.63 -2.72 8.28
N LYS A 119 7.05 -3.36 9.38
CA LYS A 119 7.12 -4.83 9.44
C LYS A 119 5.76 -5.45 9.09
N CYS A 120 5.79 -6.50 8.26
CA CYS A 120 4.61 -7.29 7.93
C CYS A 120 4.63 -8.60 8.69
N TYR A 121 3.50 -8.94 9.30
CA TYR A 121 3.33 -10.17 10.07
C TYR A 121 2.35 -11.15 9.41
N LEU A 122 1.49 -10.68 8.52
CA LEU A 122 0.63 -11.52 7.68
C LEU A 122 0.27 -10.76 6.40
N SER A 123 0.41 -11.41 5.25
CA SER A 123 -0.10 -10.91 3.97
C SER A 123 -0.80 -12.03 3.24
N LYS A 124 -2.05 -11.79 2.84
CA LYS A 124 -2.87 -12.71 2.06
C LYS A 124 -3.51 -11.93 0.90
N VAL A 125 -3.15 -12.32 -0.32
CA VAL A 125 -3.71 -11.75 -1.55
C VAL A 125 -5.23 -11.79 -1.51
N ASN A 126 -5.86 -10.65 -1.82
CA ASN A 126 -7.30 -10.45 -1.86
C ASN A 126 -8.03 -10.73 -0.53
N ASP A 127 -7.35 -10.56 0.61
CA ASP A 127 -7.93 -10.77 1.93
C ASP A 127 -7.47 -9.70 2.93
N VAL A 128 -6.26 -9.88 3.50
CA VAL A 128 -5.76 -9.07 4.61
C VAL A 128 -4.25 -8.85 4.53
N LEU A 129 -3.84 -7.66 4.94
CA LEU A 129 -2.46 -7.28 5.20
C LEU A 129 -2.36 -6.79 6.66
N ILE A 130 -1.53 -7.44 7.48
CA ILE A 130 -1.30 -7.11 8.89
C ILE A 130 0.14 -6.66 9.10
N LEU A 131 0.28 -5.44 9.57
CA LEU A 131 1.53 -4.70 9.70
C LEU A 131 1.76 -4.28 11.16
N GLU A 132 2.98 -3.84 11.46
CA GLU A 132 3.26 -3.15 12.71
C GLU A 132 2.39 -1.89 12.87
N ASP A 133 1.99 -1.64 14.11
CA ASP A 133 1.25 -0.44 14.43
C ASP A 133 2.21 0.74 14.65
N LEU A 134 2.36 1.57 13.62
CA LEU A 134 3.24 2.74 13.67
C LEU A 134 2.78 3.81 14.66
N THR A 135 1.53 3.79 15.14
CA THR A 135 1.10 4.79 16.14
C THR A 135 1.78 4.56 17.50
N LEU A 136 2.31 3.36 17.75
CA LEU A 136 3.12 3.08 18.94
C LEU A 136 4.50 3.76 18.90
N ALA A 137 4.93 4.19 17.71
CA ALA A 137 6.13 4.98 17.49
C ALA A 137 5.80 6.44 17.17
N ASP A 138 4.65 6.93 17.65
CA ASP A 138 4.15 8.30 17.51
C ASP A 138 3.94 8.78 16.05
N TYR A 139 3.87 7.85 15.08
CA TYR A 139 3.49 8.21 13.72
C TYR A 139 2.01 8.55 13.65
N GLN A 140 1.70 9.57 12.85
CA GLN A 140 0.35 10.04 12.60
C GLN A 140 0.08 10.17 11.11
N LEU A 141 -1.15 9.86 10.70
CA LEU A 141 -1.60 10.10 9.35
C LEU A 141 -1.65 11.62 9.10
N THR A 142 -1.00 12.07 8.04
CA THR A 142 -1.12 13.47 7.63
C THR A 142 -2.53 13.74 7.09
N PRO A 143 -3.29 14.71 7.64
CA PRO A 143 -4.62 15.03 7.15
C PRO A 143 -4.58 15.44 5.66
N SER A 144 -5.59 15.03 4.88
CA SER A 144 -5.64 15.20 3.43
C SER A 144 -5.55 16.65 2.93
N GLN A 145 -5.83 17.63 3.79
CA GLN A 145 -5.78 19.07 3.49
C GLN A 145 -4.48 19.74 3.94
N THR A 146 -3.49 18.95 4.37
CA THR A 146 -2.20 19.48 4.86
C THR A 146 -1.20 19.53 3.71
N PHE A 147 -0.62 20.72 3.49
CA PHE A 147 0.53 20.83 2.60
C PHE A 147 1.77 20.23 3.27
N TYR A 148 2.50 19.41 2.53
CA TYR A 148 3.76 18.87 3.01
C TYR A 148 4.76 19.99 3.28
N THR A 149 5.34 19.99 4.48
CA THR A 149 6.48 20.85 4.79
C THR A 149 7.74 20.36 4.06
N TYR A 150 8.73 21.23 3.92
CA TYR A 150 10.01 20.85 3.33
C TYR A 150 10.65 19.65 4.04
N GLU A 151 10.62 19.59 5.37
CA GLU A 151 11.19 18.47 6.12
C GLU A 151 10.41 17.16 5.88
N MET A 152 9.08 17.22 5.78
CA MET A 152 8.29 16.03 5.42
C MET A 152 8.62 15.54 4.00
N LEU A 153 8.77 16.45 3.02
CA LEU A 153 9.18 16.10 1.66
C LEU A 153 10.57 15.48 1.64
N LYS A 154 11.52 16.09 2.35
CA LYS A 154 12.91 15.62 2.45
C LYS A 154 13.00 14.21 3.03
N VAL A 155 12.22 13.92 4.08
CA VAL A 155 12.13 12.57 4.65
C VAL A 155 11.53 11.60 3.64
N SER A 156 10.39 11.95 3.02
CA SER A 156 9.69 11.09 2.07
C SER A 156 10.57 10.76 0.85
N VAL A 157 11.21 11.76 0.26
CA VAL A 157 12.13 11.61 -0.88
C VAL A 157 13.35 10.77 -0.49
N ARG A 158 13.86 10.90 0.73
CA ARG A 158 14.98 10.06 1.21
C ARG A 158 14.58 8.60 1.29
N GLN A 159 13.40 8.27 1.83
CA GLN A 159 12.93 6.89 1.91
C GLN A 159 12.65 6.31 0.52
N LEU A 160 12.05 7.10 -0.37
CA LEU A 160 11.85 6.70 -1.76
C LEU A 160 13.17 6.45 -2.49
N ALA A 161 14.18 7.31 -2.28
CA ALA A 161 15.51 7.12 -2.84
C ALA A 161 16.18 5.84 -2.32
N LYS A 162 16.01 5.48 -1.05
CA LYS A 162 16.49 4.20 -0.50
C LYS A 162 15.81 3.00 -1.16
N LEU A 163 14.49 3.03 -1.35
CA LEU A 163 13.75 1.97 -2.05
C LEU A 163 14.25 1.81 -3.50
N HIS A 164 14.38 2.92 -4.22
CA HIS A 164 14.89 2.91 -5.59
C HIS A 164 16.33 2.41 -5.66
N ALA A 165 17.22 2.91 -4.79
CA ALA A 165 18.60 2.46 -4.73
C ALA A 165 18.69 0.96 -4.40
N SER A 166 17.85 0.44 -3.50
CA SER A 166 17.77 -0.98 -3.17
C SER A 166 17.43 -1.83 -4.39
N THR A 167 16.49 -1.37 -5.22
CA THR A 167 16.15 -2.01 -6.49
C THR A 167 17.36 -2.10 -7.43
N LEU A 168 18.07 -0.98 -7.60
CA LEU A 168 19.22 -0.92 -8.50
C LEU A 168 20.37 -1.79 -8.00
N VAL A 169 20.68 -1.74 -6.71
CA VAL A 169 21.74 -2.56 -6.10
C VAL A 169 21.40 -4.04 -6.21
N TYR A 170 20.15 -4.44 -5.97
CA TYR A 170 19.70 -5.81 -6.17
C TYR A 170 19.98 -6.31 -7.59
N GLU A 171 19.56 -5.53 -8.60
CA GLU A 171 19.77 -5.90 -9.99
C GLU A 171 21.26 -6.01 -10.34
N GLU A 172 22.12 -5.10 -9.87
CA GLU A 172 23.58 -5.18 -10.10
C GLU A 172 24.19 -6.41 -9.44
N ARG A 173 23.83 -6.70 -8.18
CA ARG A 173 24.32 -7.88 -7.44
C ARG A 173 23.91 -9.17 -8.14
N LYS A 174 22.64 -9.29 -8.53
CA LYS A 174 22.15 -10.46 -9.27
C LYS A 174 22.73 -10.57 -10.66
N SER A 175 23.02 -9.45 -11.32
CA SER A 175 23.68 -9.47 -12.63
C SER A 175 25.12 -10.00 -12.51
N ALA A 176 25.85 -9.57 -11.49
CA ALA A 176 27.20 -10.05 -11.22
C ALA A 176 27.24 -11.54 -10.86
N GLU A 177 26.29 -12.00 -10.03
CA GLU A 177 26.14 -13.43 -9.67
C GLU A 177 25.83 -14.31 -10.89
N ALA A 178 24.95 -13.85 -11.78
CA ALA A 178 24.45 -14.66 -12.89
C ALA A 178 25.33 -14.59 -14.16
N GLY A 179 26.22 -13.61 -14.27
CA GLY A 179 27.03 -13.39 -15.47
C GLY A 179 26.28 -12.77 -16.65
N TRP A 180 25.04 -12.32 -16.45
CA TRP A 180 24.22 -11.62 -17.44
C TRP A 180 23.42 -10.49 -16.79
N ILE A 181 22.76 -9.66 -17.59
CA ILE A 181 21.95 -8.56 -17.08
C ILE A 181 20.64 -9.09 -16.48
N VAL A 182 20.46 -8.87 -15.17
CA VAL A 182 19.21 -9.13 -14.45
C VAL A 182 18.45 -7.80 -14.26
N ARG A 183 17.15 -7.80 -14.57
CA ARG A 183 16.24 -6.68 -14.33
C ARG A 183 15.01 -7.15 -13.55
N LEU A 184 14.60 -6.37 -12.58
CA LEU A 184 13.53 -6.68 -11.65
C LEU A 184 12.21 -6.85 -12.39
N ASP A 185 11.93 -5.96 -13.34
CA ASP A 185 10.72 -5.95 -14.16
C ASP A 185 10.66 -7.06 -15.21
N GLN A 186 11.78 -7.70 -15.53
CA GLN A 186 11.81 -8.92 -16.34
C GLN A 186 11.58 -10.15 -15.46
N ARG A 187 12.27 -10.21 -14.31
CA ARG A 187 12.18 -11.34 -13.37
C ARG A 187 10.82 -11.45 -12.70
N PHE A 188 10.21 -10.31 -12.35
CA PHE A 188 8.95 -10.23 -11.61
C PHE A 188 7.86 -9.47 -12.40
N ALA A 189 7.87 -9.62 -13.73
CA ALA A 189 7.00 -8.88 -14.65
C ALA A 189 5.51 -8.89 -14.27
N VAL A 190 5.00 -10.03 -13.79
CA VAL A 190 3.59 -10.19 -13.39
C VAL A 190 3.21 -9.25 -12.25
N TYR A 191 4.11 -9.05 -11.27
CA TYR A 191 3.85 -8.22 -10.08
C TYR A 191 4.14 -6.74 -10.31
N LEU A 192 4.96 -6.42 -11.30
CA LEU A 192 5.45 -5.06 -11.57
C LEU A 192 4.72 -4.36 -12.73
N ARG A 193 3.73 -5.02 -13.32
CA ARG A 193 2.83 -4.39 -14.27
C ARG A 193 2.00 -3.30 -13.57
N GLU A 194 1.79 -2.17 -14.24
CA GLU A 194 0.85 -1.13 -13.79
C GLU A 194 -0.59 -1.61 -14.05
N PHE A 195 -1.41 -1.62 -13.00
CA PHE A 195 -2.78 -2.15 -13.03
C PHE A 195 -3.85 -1.07 -12.99
N LEU A 196 -3.57 0.05 -12.32
CA LEU A 196 -4.52 1.13 -12.14
C LEU A 196 -4.40 2.12 -13.31
N PHE A 197 -3.18 2.52 -13.65
CA PHE A 197 -2.97 3.58 -14.64
C PHE A 197 -2.72 3.07 -16.05
N GLN A 198 -3.65 2.28 -16.58
CA GLN A 198 -3.58 1.74 -17.94
C GLN A 198 -4.20 2.69 -18.97
N THR A 199 -3.77 2.59 -20.23
CA THR A 199 -4.17 3.54 -21.30
C THR A 199 -5.46 3.16 -22.00
N GLU A 200 -5.88 1.91 -21.85
CA GLU A 200 -7.04 1.28 -22.44
C GLU A 200 -8.33 2.02 -22.05
N GLU A 201 -9.22 2.26 -23.01
CA GLU A 201 -10.44 3.08 -22.80
C GLU A 201 -11.47 2.42 -21.86
N ASP A 202 -11.44 1.10 -21.76
CA ASP A 202 -12.27 0.31 -20.85
C ASP A 202 -11.69 0.22 -19.42
N ASN A 203 -10.52 0.82 -19.17
CA ASN A 203 -9.95 0.87 -17.83
C ASN A 203 -10.84 1.69 -16.87
N GLU A 204 -11.29 1.06 -15.79
CA GLU A 204 -12.21 1.63 -14.79
C GLU A 204 -11.65 2.90 -14.13
N VAL A 205 -10.34 2.94 -13.84
CA VAL A 205 -9.69 4.11 -13.23
C VAL A 205 -9.63 5.28 -14.22
N LYS A 206 -9.31 4.99 -15.49
CA LYS A 206 -9.34 6.00 -16.56
C LYS A 206 -10.72 6.61 -16.70
N GLN A 207 -11.77 5.79 -16.74
CA GLN A 207 -13.15 6.26 -16.82
C GLN A 207 -13.56 7.09 -15.59
N LEU A 208 -13.22 6.64 -14.38
CA LEU A 208 -13.49 7.37 -13.14
C LEU A 208 -12.82 8.76 -13.16
N CYS A 209 -11.54 8.82 -13.51
CA CYS A 209 -10.81 10.09 -13.61
C CYS A 209 -11.36 10.97 -14.74
N ARG A 210 -11.86 10.39 -15.85
CA ARG A 210 -12.52 11.13 -16.95
C ARG A 210 -13.79 11.83 -16.48
N VAL A 211 -14.61 11.14 -15.70
CA VAL A 211 -15.82 11.75 -15.09
C VAL A 211 -15.42 12.88 -14.14
N GLY A 212 -14.37 12.68 -13.35
CA GLY A 212 -13.84 13.72 -12.46
C GLY A 212 -13.42 14.99 -13.21
N ILE A 213 -12.59 14.86 -14.25
CA ILE A 213 -12.13 16.02 -15.02
C ILE A 213 -13.28 16.71 -15.77
N ASN A 214 -14.22 15.94 -16.34
CA ASN A 214 -15.40 16.50 -17.00
C ASN A 214 -16.29 17.25 -16.00
N SER A 215 -16.49 16.72 -14.79
CA SER A 215 -17.26 17.41 -13.74
C SER A 215 -16.62 18.75 -13.36
N VAL A 216 -15.30 18.82 -13.32
CA VAL A 216 -14.57 20.06 -13.06
C VAL A 216 -14.81 21.06 -14.18
N VAL A 217 -14.49 20.68 -15.43
CA VAL A 217 -14.46 21.61 -16.57
C VAL A 217 -15.85 21.95 -17.13
N ASP A 218 -16.85 21.09 -16.97
CA ASP A 218 -18.19 21.31 -17.51
C ASP A 218 -19.13 21.93 -16.47
N TYR A 219 -18.80 21.88 -15.17
CA TYR A 219 -19.68 22.37 -14.10
C TYR A 219 -18.98 23.18 -13.00
N LEU A 220 -17.95 22.62 -12.34
CA LEU A 220 -17.40 23.27 -11.13
C LEU A 220 -16.74 24.62 -11.41
N ILE A 221 -16.07 24.78 -12.56
CA ILE A 221 -15.44 26.07 -12.90
C ILE A 221 -16.44 27.22 -13.06
N TYR A 222 -17.70 26.93 -13.41
CA TYR A 222 -18.77 27.93 -13.49
C TYR A 222 -19.34 28.29 -12.11
N ARG A 223 -19.26 27.36 -11.15
CA ARG A 223 -19.68 27.58 -9.76
C ARG A 223 -18.60 28.27 -8.92
N PHE A 224 -17.34 28.04 -9.27
CA PHE A 224 -16.16 28.49 -8.53
C PHE A 224 -15.14 29.17 -9.48
N PRO A 225 -15.48 30.35 -10.04
CA PRO A 225 -14.64 31.05 -11.01
C PRO A 225 -13.30 31.57 -10.42
N GLU A 226 -13.09 31.49 -9.11
CA GLU A 226 -11.79 31.77 -8.49
C GLU A 226 -10.73 30.70 -8.82
N ILE A 227 -11.15 29.48 -9.20
CA ILE A 227 -10.24 28.37 -9.53
C ILE A 227 -9.41 28.67 -10.78
N ILE A 228 -9.98 29.38 -11.76
CA ILE A 228 -9.32 29.63 -13.06
C ILE A 228 -8.19 30.67 -12.97
N ARG A 229 -8.01 31.36 -11.82
CA ARG A 229 -6.85 32.21 -11.48
C ARG A 229 -6.30 33.07 -12.65
N GLY A 230 -7.17 33.80 -13.32
CA GLY A 230 -6.79 34.74 -14.40
C GLY A 230 -6.71 34.13 -15.81
N MET A 231 -7.05 32.85 -15.98
CA MET A 231 -7.29 32.25 -17.31
C MET A 231 -8.75 32.43 -17.73
N THR A 232 -9.03 32.29 -19.02
CA THR A 232 -10.41 32.11 -19.51
C THR A 232 -10.92 30.71 -19.15
N VAL A 233 -12.24 30.55 -19.09
CA VAL A 233 -12.90 29.26 -18.86
C VAL A 233 -12.48 28.23 -19.92
N GLU A 234 -12.45 28.64 -21.18
CA GLU A 234 -12.09 27.81 -22.32
C GLU A 234 -10.62 27.39 -22.25
N GLU A 235 -9.72 28.32 -21.89
CA GLU A 235 -8.30 28.02 -21.73
C GLU A 235 -8.05 27.04 -20.58
N PHE A 236 -8.68 27.25 -19.44
CA PHE A 236 -8.57 26.35 -18.29
C PHE A 236 -9.08 24.95 -18.65
N ALA A 237 -10.28 24.85 -19.24
CA ALA A 237 -10.89 23.58 -19.62
C ALA A 237 -9.99 22.80 -20.59
N ARG A 238 -9.43 23.47 -21.60
CA ARG A 238 -8.49 22.86 -22.55
C ARG A 238 -7.23 22.34 -21.84
N LYS A 239 -6.56 23.16 -21.04
CA LYS A 239 -5.33 22.76 -20.32
C LYS A 239 -5.59 21.62 -19.33
N ALA A 240 -6.73 21.63 -18.65
CA ALA A 240 -7.13 20.61 -17.71
C ALA A 240 -7.34 19.26 -18.41
N LYS A 241 -8.02 19.24 -19.55
CA LYS A 241 -8.19 18.03 -20.39
C LYS A 241 -6.86 17.54 -20.97
N GLU A 242 -6.00 18.45 -21.46
CA GLU A 242 -4.66 18.09 -21.95
C GLU A 242 -3.77 17.49 -20.84
N ALA A 243 -3.78 18.08 -19.65
CA ALA A 243 -3.04 17.55 -18.50
C ALA A 243 -3.54 16.16 -18.09
N TYR A 244 -4.86 15.93 -18.14
CA TYR A 244 -5.45 14.61 -17.91
C TYR A 244 -4.97 13.58 -18.93
N GLU A 245 -5.00 13.88 -20.24
CA GLU A 245 -4.50 12.94 -21.26
C GLU A 245 -3.00 12.67 -21.09
N TYR A 246 -2.23 13.69 -20.70
CA TYR A 246 -0.79 13.58 -20.52
C TYR A 246 -0.39 12.71 -19.30
N LEU A 247 -1.23 12.65 -18.26
CA LEU A 247 -0.99 11.82 -17.08
C LEU A 247 -0.74 10.35 -17.46
N TRP A 248 -1.59 9.80 -18.33
CA TRP A 248 -1.52 8.39 -18.77
C TRP A 248 -0.27 8.07 -19.58
N LEU A 249 0.36 9.09 -20.17
CA LEU A 249 1.65 8.93 -20.84
C LEU A 249 2.82 9.02 -19.87
N LYS A 250 2.68 9.78 -18.78
CA LYS A 250 3.76 10.01 -17.79
C LYS A 250 3.98 8.90 -16.80
N VAL A 251 2.93 8.15 -16.49
CA VAL A 251 2.97 6.96 -15.62
C VAL A 251 3.63 5.75 -16.31
N LYS A 252 3.82 5.79 -17.63
CA LYS A 252 4.48 4.71 -18.36
C LYS A 252 5.93 4.56 -17.91
N LYS A 253 6.37 3.30 -17.92
CA LYS A 253 7.77 2.94 -17.77
C LYS A 253 8.65 3.76 -18.71
N SER A 254 9.80 4.22 -18.23
CA SER A 254 10.78 4.89 -19.08
C SER A 254 11.45 3.91 -20.03
N GLU A 255 11.51 4.26 -21.31
CA GLU A 255 12.31 3.55 -22.32
C GLU A 255 13.76 4.04 -22.36
N LYS A 256 14.01 5.25 -21.84
CA LYS A 256 15.33 5.90 -21.87
C LYS A 256 16.15 5.61 -20.61
N TYR A 257 15.51 5.66 -19.44
CA TYR A 257 16.19 5.51 -18.16
C TYR A 257 15.85 4.16 -17.55
N ARG A 258 16.79 3.65 -16.74
CA ARG A 258 16.55 2.46 -15.94
C ARG A 258 15.41 2.72 -14.96
N ASN A 259 14.52 1.73 -14.86
CA ASN A 259 13.33 1.83 -14.01
C ASN A 259 13.65 1.24 -12.65
N ALA A 260 13.01 1.78 -11.62
CA ALA A 260 13.08 1.28 -10.26
C ALA A 260 11.67 0.88 -9.79
N PHE A 261 11.60 0.09 -8.73
CA PHE A 261 10.33 -0.33 -8.17
C PHE A 261 9.57 0.88 -7.58
N CYS A 262 8.30 1.01 -7.95
CA CYS A 262 7.33 1.85 -7.28
C CYS A 262 6.22 0.96 -6.71
N HIS A 263 5.88 1.13 -5.43
CA HIS A 263 4.87 0.31 -4.73
C HIS A 263 3.44 0.63 -5.16
N GLY A 264 3.21 1.85 -5.67
CA GLY A 264 1.96 2.36 -6.24
C GLY A 264 2.23 3.66 -6.97
#